data_AF-A0A832AER2-F1
#
_entry.id   AF-A0A832AER2-F1
#
_cell.length_a   1.000
_cell.length_b   1.000
_cell.length_c   1.000
_cell.angle_alpha   90.00
_cell.angle_beta   90.00
_cell.angle_gamma   90.00
#
_symmetry.space_group_name_H-M   'P 1'
#
loop_
_entity.id
_entity.type
_entity.pdbx_description
1 polymer ?
#
loop_
_entity_poly.entity_id
_entity_poly.type
_entity_poly.pdbx_seq_one_letter_code
_entity_poly.pdbx_strand_id
1 'polypeptide(L)' 'EPRNWKGYLQSGLRDDPWGKPYVYRYPSEKRGTGYDLYSLGPDMTDGTEDDITNWK' A
#
# COMPACT_ATOMS: atom_id res chain seq x y z
N GLU A 1 7.52 -16.77 20.36
CA GLU A 1 6.87 -16.65 19.03
C GLU A 1 5.54 -15.93 19.18
N PRO A 2 5.12 -15.08 18.21
CA PRO A 2 3.84 -14.40 18.26
C PRO A 2 2.71 -15.42 18.28
N ARG A 3 1.92 -15.46 19.36
CA ARG A 3 0.93 -16.51 19.63
C ARG A 3 -0.21 -16.58 18.60
N ASN A 4 -0.48 -15.50 17.87
CA ASN A 4 -1.63 -15.37 16.97
C ASN A 4 -1.24 -14.87 15.56
N TRP A 5 0.03 -14.99 15.16
CA TRP A 5 0.43 -14.57 13.82
C TRP A 5 -0.14 -15.52 12.76
N LYS A 6 -0.69 -14.92 11.70
CA LYS A 6 -1.14 -15.62 10.50
C LYS A 6 -0.55 -14.91 9.30
N GLY A 7 0.11 -15.65 8.42
CA GLY A 7 0.49 -15.15 7.10
C GLY A 7 -0.77 -15.03 6.23
N TYR A 8 -1.14 -13.81 5.85
CA TYR A 8 -2.31 -13.57 5.00
C TYR A 8 -1.98 -13.62 3.50
N LEU A 9 -0.71 -13.51 3.15
CA LEU A 9 -0.24 -13.63 1.77
C LEU A 9 0.25 -15.06 1.54
N GLN A 10 -0.29 -15.72 0.51
CA GLN A 10 0.08 -17.09 0.13
C GLN A 10 1.50 -17.17 -0.46
N SER A 11 1.97 -16.09 -1.06
CA SER A 11 3.33 -15.92 -1.58
C SER A 11 3.81 -14.51 -1.25
N GLY A 12 5.06 -14.18 -1.58
CA GLY A 12 5.57 -12.82 -1.40
C GLY A 12 4.65 -11.77 -2.06
N LEU A 13 4.61 -10.57 -1.48
CA LEU A 13 3.94 -9.44 -2.10
C LEU A 13 4.60 -9.16 -3.45
N ARG A 14 3.80 -9.08 -4.51
CA ARG A 14 4.27 -8.65 -5.82
C ARG A 14 4.32 -7.14 -5.86
N ASP A 15 5.26 -6.62 -6.65
CA ASP A 15 5.26 -5.21 -7.01
C ASP A 15 3.97 -4.85 -7.78
N ASP A 16 3.68 -3.56 -7.83
CA ASP A 16 2.60 -3.00 -8.62
C ASP A 16 2.86 -3.18 -10.15
N PRO A 17 1.89 -2.81 -11.02
CA PRO A 17 2.05 -2.94 -12.47
C PRO A 17 3.24 -2.20 -13.08
N TRP A 18 3.84 -1.26 -12.35
CA TRP A 18 4.99 -0.45 -12.78
C TRP A 18 6.31 -0.90 -12.12
N GLY A 19 6.30 -2.03 -11.41
CA GLY A 19 7.48 -2.60 -10.77
C GLY A 19 7.92 -1.84 -9.52
N LYS A 20 7.01 -1.12 -8.86
CA LYS A 20 7.24 -0.49 -7.56
C LYS A 20 6.56 -1.26 -6.44
N PRO A 21 7.21 -1.39 -5.27
CA PRO A 21 6.52 -1.88 -4.08
C PRO A 21 5.36 -0.96 -3.71
N TYR A 22 4.25 -1.55 -3.27
CA TYR A 22 3.14 -0.79 -2.70
C TYR A 22 3.60 -0.01 -1.45
N VAL A 23 3.09 1.21 -1.30
CA VAL A 23 3.33 2.03 -0.13
C VAL A 23 2.29 1.70 0.93
N TYR A 24 2.74 1.36 2.13
CA TYR A 24 1.90 1.12 3.30
C TYR A 24 2.25 2.11 4.42
N ARG A 25 1.26 2.80 4.98
CA ARG A 25 1.43 3.69 6.15
C ARG A 25 0.37 3.39 7.22
N TYR A 26 0.83 3.34 8.47
CA TYR A 26 0.00 3.24 9.66
C TYR A 26 0.61 4.06 10.81
N PRO A 27 -0.13 4.98 11.46
CA PRO A 27 -1.53 5.33 11.17
C PRO A 27 -1.69 6.05 9.82
N SER A 28 -2.91 6.04 9.29
CA SER A 28 -3.25 6.77 8.07
C SER A 28 -3.00 8.28 8.21
N GLU A 29 -2.46 8.90 7.17
CA GLU A 29 -2.39 10.36 7.01
C GLU A 29 -3.70 10.94 6.47
N LYS A 30 -4.56 10.08 5.92
CA LYS A 30 -5.82 10.45 5.29
C LYS A 30 -6.98 10.30 6.27
N ARG A 31 -7.88 11.28 6.26
CA ARG A 31 -9.03 11.27 7.17
C ARG A 31 -9.97 10.13 6.78
N GLY A 32 -10.39 9.35 7.77
CA GLY A 32 -11.43 8.33 7.61
C GLY A 32 -10.93 6.92 7.28
N THR A 33 -9.63 6.73 7.04
CA THR A 33 -9.01 5.40 6.90
C THR A 33 -8.10 5.10 8.09
N GLY A 34 -7.95 3.81 8.43
CA GLY A 34 -7.05 3.38 9.52
C GLY A 34 -5.59 3.24 9.06
N TYR A 35 -5.39 2.99 7.76
CA TYR A 35 -4.10 2.85 7.11
C TYR A 35 -4.20 3.34 5.67
N ASP A 36 -3.04 3.65 5.11
CA ASP A 36 -2.86 3.99 3.70
C ASP A 36 -2.17 2.83 3.01
N LEU A 37 -2.73 2.36 1.90
CA LEU A 37 -2.16 1.36 1.02
C LEU A 37 -2.40 1.80 -0.42
N TYR A 38 -1.31 2.09 -1.14
CA TYR A 38 -1.39 2.70 -2.46
C TYR A 38 -0.19 2.40 -3.36
N SER A 39 -0.34 2.65 -4.66
CA SER A 39 0.72 2.56 -5.68
C SER A 39 0.99 3.96 -6.23
N LEU A 40 2.26 4.23 -6.56
CA LEU A 40 2.75 5.50 -7.10
C LEU A 40 2.33 5.75 -8.56
N GLY A 41 1.57 4.84 -9.16
CA GLY A 41 1.14 4.98 -10.54
C GLY A 41 2.28 4.87 -11.57
N PRO A 42 1.96 5.14 -12.85
CA PRO A 42 2.92 5.16 -13.94
C PRO A 42 4.09 6.13 -13.77
N ASP A 43 3.89 7.27 -13.10
CA ASP A 43 4.92 8.31 -12.98
C ASP A 43 5.94 8.04 -11.87
N MET A 44 5.65 7.03 -11.02
CA MET A 44 6.49 6.58 -9.92
C MET A 44 6.80 7.66 -8.88
N THR A 45 5.96 8.69 -8.77
CA THR A 45 6.15 9.86 -7.93
C THR A 45 5.02 9.94 -6.90
N ASP A 46 5.36 10.01 -5.61
CA ASP A 46 4.37 10.07 -4.55
C ASP A 46 3.65 11.43 -4.52
N GLY A 47 2.32 11.41 -4.39
CA GLY A 47 1.48 12.59 -4.21
C GLY A 47 1.01 13.22 -5.53
N THR A 48 1.10 12.50 -6.64
CA THR A 48 0.64 12.93 -7.96
C THR A 48 -0.78 12.45 -8.24
N GLU A 49 -1.34 12.86 -9.38
CA GLU A 49 -2.75 12.56 -9.71
C GLU A 49 -2.98 11.10 -10.13
N ASP A 50 -1.93 10.39 -10.55
CA ASP A 50 -1.96 9.00 -11.00
C ASP A 50 -1.74 7.97 -9.88
N ASP A 51 -1.52 8.43 -8.64
CA ASP A 51 -1.53 7.60 -7.44
C ASP A 51 -2.84 6.80 -7.33
N ILE A 52 -2.70 5.47 -7.18
CA ILE A 52 -3.84 4.56 -6.97
C ILE A 52 -3.98 4.27 -5.48
N THR A 53 -5.01 4.82 -4.85
CA THR A 53 -5.13 4.91 -3.38
C THR A 53 -6.37 4.20 -2.83
N ASN A 54 -6.32 3.75 -1.56
CA ASN A 54 -7.45 3.08 -0.89
C ASN A 54 -8.42 4.01 -0.15
N TRP A 55 -8.17 5.32 -0.15
CA TRP A 55 -8.97 6.34 0.55
C TRP A 55 -9.74 7.28 -0.41
N LYS A 56 -9.58 7.11 -1.72
CA LYS A 56 -10.28 7.86 -2.76
C LYS A 56 -11.52 7.10 -3.25
#